data_AF-A0A519ZKL5-F1
#
_entry.id   AF-A0A519ZKL5-F1
#
_cell.length_a   1.000
_cell.length_b   1.000
_cell.length_c   1.000
_cell.angle_alpha   90.00
_cell.angle_beta   90.00
_cell.angle_gamma   90.00
#
_symmetry.space_group_name_H-M   'P 1'
#
loop_
_entity.id
_entity.type
_entity.pdbx_description
1 polymer ?
#
loop_
_entity_poly.entity_id
_entity_poly.type
_entity_poly.pdbx_seq_one_letter_code
_entity_poly.pdbx_strand_id
1 'polypeptide(L)'
;MPVTKSFVDANYRFIAAYQEVNARIAQRQQALTLYVTLVVSLLAAMVALKPGDGAGHVPVEWLVPGFPVASLCLALLNYRTERIITQLRHFLSTLERLDNAHEVLPSYNTDPRWAVNANRARRYHDYAAAVLVVGGNGIGLGAALKIYPHRLAEAPLVLWGSGLVALISLVLLLAIPRWSYAPEHG
;
A
#
# COMPACT_ATOMS: atom_id res chain seq x y z
N MET A 1 40.00 -23.03 9.43
CA MET A 1 38.61 -23.04 9.95
C MET A 1 37.85 -21.68 9.98
N PRO A 2 38.23 -20.58 9.26
CA PRO A 2 37.40 -19.36 9.25
C PRO A 2 36.25 -19.37 8.21
N VAL A 3 36.38 -20.18 7.16
CA VAL A 3 35.48 -20.17 5.99
C VAL A 3 34.07 -20.69 6.32
N THR A 4 33.96 -21.80 7.07
CA THR A 4 32.67 -22.39 7.47
C THR A 4 31.83 -21.45 8.35
N LYS A 5 32.48 -20.68 9.25
CA LYS A 5 31.77 -19.72 10.11
C LYS A 5 31.20 -18.54 9.29
N SER A 6 31.92 -18.09 8.26
CA SER A 6 31.48 -17.04 7.33
C SER A 6 30.26 -17.47 6.50
N PHE A 7 30.25 -18.70 5.98
CA PHE A 7 29.10 -19.23 5.23
C PHE A 7 27.86 -19.44 6.10
N VAL A 8 28.04 -19.90 7.34
CA VAL A 8 26.96 -20.06 8.31
C VAL A 8 26.33 -18.71 8.67
N ASP A 9 27.14 -17.67 8.92
CA ASP A 9 26.67 -16.30 9.19
C ASP A 9 25.93 -15.71 7.98
N ALA A 10 26.44 -15.91 6.75
CA ALA A 10 25.75 -15.50 5.53
C ALA A 10 24.37 -16.18 5.37
N ASN A 11 24.28 -17.48 5.68
CA ASN A 11 23.01 -18.21 5.63
C ASN A 11 22.00 -17.70 6.68
N TYR A 12 22.44 -17.43 7.92
CA TYR A 12 21.56 -16.82 8.94
C TYR A 12 21.04 -15.45 8.51
N ARG A 13 21.91 -14.60 7.95
CA ARG A 13 21.53 -13.28 7.42
C ARG A 13 20.53 -13.40 6.26
N PHE A 14 20.73 -14.39 5.38
CA PHE A 14 19.81 -14.68 4.28
C PHE A 14 18.43 -15.09 4.78
N ILE A 15 18.37 -16.05 5.72
CA ILE A 15 17.11 -16.52 6.31
C ILE A 15 16.38 -15.37 7.02
N ALA A 16 17.09 -14.59 7.83
CA ALA A 16 16.51 -13.45 8.55
C ALA A 16 15.95 -12.39 7.59
N ALA A 17 16.70 -12.04 6.54
CA ALA A 17 16.24 -11.09 5.53
C ALA A 17 15.02 -11.61 4.75
N TYR A 18 14.96 -12.91 4.46
CA TYR A 18 13.81 -13.50 3.77
C TYR A 18 12.56 -13.54 4.65
N GLN A 19 12.71 -13.86 5.95
CA GLN A 19 11.62 -13.77 6.92
C GLN A 19 11.08 -12.35 7.05
N GLU A 20 11.97 -11.36 7.07
CA GLU A 20 11.61 -9.95 7.08
C GLU A 20 10.84 -9.57 5.80
N VAL A 21 11.29 -9.99 4.61
CA VAL A 21 10.55 -9.77 3.36
C VAL A 21 9.14 -10.34 3.43
N ASN A 22 8.97 -11.58 3.92
CA ASN A 22 7.66 -12.20 4.08
C ASN A 22 6.76 -11.43 5.06
N ALA A 23 7.33 -10.97 6.18
CA ALA A 23 6.61 -10.14 7.15
C ALA A 23 6.13 -8.82 6.52
N ARG A 24 6.97 -8.17 5.71
CA ARG A 24 6.60 -6.94 4.99
C ARG A 24 5.53 -7.19 3.93
N ILE A 25 5.59 -8.30 3.20
CA ILE A 25 4.52 -8.67 2.26
C ILE A 25 3.18 -8.87 3.00
N ALA A 26 3.19 -9.57 4.13
CA ALA A 26 1.98 -9.77 4.95
C ALA A 26 1.43 -8.44 5.50
N GLN A 27 2.30 -7.51 5.90
CA GLN A 27 1.89 -6.16 6.35
C GLN A 27 1.17 -5.35 5.26
N ARG A 28 1.49 -5.53 3.97
CA ARG A 28 0.71 -4.88 2.89
C ARG A 28 -0.74 -5.36 2.87
N GLN A 29 -0.96 -6.66 3.07
CA GLN A 29 -2.30 -7.22 3.16
C GLN A 29 -3.06 -6.69 4.39
N GLN A 30 -2.38 -6.56 5.53
CA GLN A 30 -2.96 -5.96 6.74
C GLN A 30 -3.34 -4.48 6.52
N ALA A 31 -2.51 -3.70 5.82
CA ALA A 31 -2.82 -2.32 5.48
C ALA A 31 -4.10 -2.20 4.62
N LEU A 32 -4.29 -3.11 3.67
CA LEU A 32 -5.50 -3.18 2.85
C LEU A 32 -6.73 -3.54 3.69
N THR A 33 -6.61 -4.48 4.63
CA THR A 33 -7.68 -4.79 5.59
C THR A 33 -8.05 -3.56 6.44
N LEU A 34 -7.07 -2.86 6.99
CA LEU A 34 -7.28 -1.64 7.78
C LEU A 34 -8.00 -0.55 6.97
N TYR A 35 -7.61 -0.39 5.71
CA TYR A 35 -8.29 0.54 4.80
C TYR A 35 -9.77 0.17 4.62
N VAL A 36 -10.07 -1.09 4.29
CA VAL A 36 -11.45 -1.55 4.08
C VAL A 36 -12.27 -1.35 5.36
N THR A 37 -11.74 -1.69 6.53
CA THR A 37 -12.44 -1.48 7.80
C THR A 37 -12.72 -0.01 8.06
N LEU A 38 -11.74 0.89 7.83
CA LEU A 38 -11.92 2.32 8.02
C LEU A 38 -12.99 2.89 7.08
N VAL A 39 -12.96 2.51 5.80
CA VAL A 39 -13.94 2.96 4.80
C VAL A 39 -15.36 2.50 5.17
N VAL A 40 -15.52 1.24 5.57
CA VAL A 40 -16.82 0.71 5.98
C VAL A 40 -17.31 1.40 7.26
N SER A 41 -16.44 1.64 8.24
CA SER A 41 -16.79 2.36 9.47
C SER A 41 -17.19 3.82 9.20
N LEU A 42 -16.47 4.52 8.33
CA LEU A 42 -16.81 5.88 7.91
C LEU A 42 -18.15 5.92 7.18
N LEU A 43 -18.41 4.96 6.30
CA LEU A 43 -19.68 4.83 5.60
C LEU A 43 -20.83 4.55 6.57
N ALA A 44 -20.64 3.64 7.52
CA ALA A 44 -21.62 3.33 8.54
C ALA A 44 -21.94 4.57 9.40
N ALA A 45 -20.91 5.31 9.84
CA ALA A 45 -21.09 6.57 10.56
C ALA A 45 -21.89 7.58 9.72
N MET A 46 -21.57 7.72 8.43
CA MET A 46 -22.26 8.65 7.54
C MET A 46 -23.75 8.32 7.37
N VAL A 47 -24.08 7.02 7.29
CA VAL A 47 -25.47 6.56 7.18
C VAL A 47 -26.21 6.73 8.51
N ALA A 48 -25.56 6.41 9.63
CA ALA A 48 -26.15 6.55 10.96
C ALA A 48 -26.47 8.00 11.33
N LEU A 49 -25.71 8.96 10.77
CA LEU A 49 -25.86 10.39 11.03
C LEU A 49 -26.82 11.10 10.08
N LYS A 50 -27.52 10.36 9.21
CA LYS A 50 -28.46 10.92 8.22
C LYS A 50 -29.45 11.91 8.87
N PRO A 51 -29.76 13.06 8.23
CA PRO A 51 -30.71 14.00 8.79
C PRO A 51 -32.11 13.37 8.87
N GLY A 52 -32.60 13.17 10.10
CA GLY A 52 -33.94 12.70 10.43
C GLY A 52 -34.17 12.84 11.94
N ASP A 53 -35.25 13.53 12.33
CA ASP A 53 -35.75 13.87 13.67
C ASP A 53 -34.77 13.74 14.86
N GLY A 54 -34.14 14.86 15.23
CA GLY A 54 -33.61 15.09 16.58
C GLY A 54 -32.10 14.91 16.79
N ALA A 55 -31.34 14.44 15.80
CA ALA A 55 -29.88 14.36 15.93
C ALA A 55 -29.21 15.71 15.67
N GLY A 56 -28.50 16.22 16.68
CA GLY A 56 -27.74 17.48 16.62
C GLY A 56 -26.76 17.55 15.43
N HIS A 57 -26.34 18.76 15.07
CA HIS A 57 -25.50 19.06 13.93
C HIS A 57 -24.16 18.31 13.96
N VAL A 58 -24.11 17.08 13.45
CA VAL A 58 -22.84 16.39 13.25
C VAL A 58 -22.19 16.94 11.98
N PRO A 59 -20.95 17.44 12.05
CA PRO A 59 -20.34 18.14 10.94
C PRO A 59 -19.77 17.13 9.93
N VAL A 60 -20.60 16.77 8.95
CA VAL A 60 -20.29 15.92 7.79
C VAL A 60 -19.00 16.35 7.08
N GLU A 61 -18.68 17.64 7.17
CA GLU A 61 -17.45 18.27 6.70
C GLU A 61 -16.17 17.62 7.25
N TRP A 62 -16.22 16.96 8.41
CA TRP A 62 -15.09 16.21 8.98
C TRP A 62 -15.08 14.75 8.57
N LEU A 63 -16.25 14.20 8.20
CA LEU A 63 -16.39 12.80 7.84
C LEU A 63 -15.98 12.54 6.39
N VAL A 64 -16.31 13.47 5.48
CA VAL A 64 -15.98 13.36 4.05
C VAL A 64 -14.46 13.30 3.81
N PRO A 65 -13.62 14.14 4.44
CA PRO A 65 -12.16 14.02 4.36
C PRO A 65 -11.60 12.72 4.93
N GLY A 66 -12.36 12.00 5.77
CA GLY A 66 -11.93 10.72 6.33
C GLY A 66 -11.62 9.67 5.25
N PHE A 67 -12.40 9.63 4.16
CA PHE A 67 -12.19 8.70 3.04
C PHE A 67 -10.86 8.91 2.29
N PRO A 68 -10.54 10.13 1.82
CA PRO A 68 -9.27 10.39 1.15
C PRO A 68 -8.09 10.33 2.12
N VAL A 69 -8.26 10.68 3.40
CA VAL A 69 -7.22 10.49 4.42
C VAL A 69 -6.91 9.00 4.62
N ALA A 70 -7.92 8.13 4.74
CA ALA A 70 -7.70 6.69 4.82
C ALA A 70 -6.98 6.15 3.57
N SER A 71 -7.31 6.69 2.39
CA SER A 71 -6.67 6.34 1.12
C SER A 71 -5.21 6.77 1.06
N LEU A 72 -4.91 7.97 1.56
CA LEU A 72 -3.54 8.47 1.67
C LEU A 72 -2.73 7.63 2.66
N CYS A 73 -3.30 7.25 3.81
CA CYS A 73 -2.66 6.35 4.75
C CYS A 73 -2.32 5.00 4.10
N LEU A 74 -3.25 4.41 3.35
CA LEU A 74 -2.98 3.19 2.58
C LEU A 74 -1.82 3.38 1.59
N ALA A 75 -1.81 4.50 0.84
CA ALA A 75 -0.75 4.82 -0.10
C ALA A 75 0.62 4.92 0.57
N LEU A 76 0.71 5.64 1.70
CA LEU A 76 1.96 5.82 2.45
C LEU A 76 2.46 4.50 3.06
N LEU A 77 1.57 3.67 3.61
CA LEU A 77 1.92 2.37 4.17
C LEU A 77 2.43 1.42 3.08
N ASN A 78 1.79 1.41 1.91
CA ASN A 78 2.25 0.63 0.77
C ASN A 78 3.59 1.14 0.23
N TYR A 79 3.77 2.46 0.14
CA TYR A 79 5.03 3.05 -0.30
C TYR A 79 6.18 2.69 0.63
N ARG A 80 6.01 2.87 1.94
CA ARG A 80 7.01 2.51 2.96
C ARG A 80 7.40 1.03 2.84
N THR A 81 6.40 0.16 2.74
CA THR A 81 6.62 -1.28 2.68
C THR A 81 7.36 -1.69 1.41
N GLU A 82 7.01 -1.10 0.26
CA GLU A 82 7.70 -1.36 -1.01
C GLU A 82 9.18 -0.93 -0.97
N ARG A 83 9.48 0.21 -0.34
CA ARG A 83 10.86 0.68 -0.15
C ARG A 83 11.69 -0.29 0.68
N ILE A 84 11.12 -0.79 1.79
CA ILE A 84 11.79 -1.77 2.66
C ILE A 84 12.02 -3.09 1.90
N ILE A 85 11.00 -3.61 1.21
CA ILE A 85 11.11 -4.84 0.41
C ILE A 85 12.19 -4.69 -0.66
N THR A 86 12.24 -3.56 -1.34
CA THR A 86 13.24 -3.30 -2.38
C THR A 86 14.65 -3.32 -1.81
N GLN A 87 14.88 -2.65 -0.68
CA GLN A 87 16.18 -2.65 -0.02
C GLN A 87 16.59 -4.05 0.46
N LEU A 88 15.66 -4.82 1.04
CA LEU A 88 15.91 -6.20 1.46
C LEU A 88 16.24 -7.10 0.26
N ARG A 89 15.56 -6.92 -0.88
CA ARG A 89 15.85 -7.68 -2.11
C ARG A 89 17.21 -7.35 -2.70
N HIS A 90 17.66 -6.09 -2.64
CA HIS A 90 19.04 -5.75 -2.95
C HIS A 90 20.02 -6.46 -2.03
N PHE A 91 19.77 -6.44 -0.71
CA PHE A 91 20.62 -7.16 0.24
C PHE A 91 20.67 -8.67 -0.03
N LEU A 92 19.53 -9.30 -0.29
CA LEU A 92 19.45 -10.71 -0.67
C LEU A 92 20.18 -11.00 -1.98
N SER A 93 20.05 -10.14 -2.98
CA SER A 93 20.81 -10.23 -4.24
C SER A 93 22.33 -10.19 -3.99
N THR A 94 22.80 -9.31 -3.10
CA THR A 94 24.22 -9.25 -2.73
C THR A 94 24.69 -10.55 -2.06
N LEU A 95 23.85 -11.14 -1.19
CA LEU A 95 24.16 -12.42 -0.56
C LEU A 95 24.17 -13.59 -1.56
N GLU A 96 23.24 -13.60 -2.53
CA GLU A 96 23.16 -14.63 -3.58
C GLU A 96 24.35 -14.58 -4.56
N ARG A 97 25.01 -13.42 -4.70
CA ARG A 97 26.21 -13.26 -5.52
C ARG A 97 27.52 -13.61 -4.79
N LEU A 98 27.48 -13.91 -3.48
CA LEU A 98 28.68 -14.30 -2.75
C LEU A 98 29.35 -15.52 -3.39
N ASP A 99 30.67 -15.43 -3.59
CA ASP A 99 31.48 -16.48 -4.23
C ASP A 99 30.97 -16.89 -5.63
N ASN A 100 30.34 -15.96 -6.35
CA ASN A 100 29.69 -16.19 -7.65
C ASN A 100 28.66 -17.33 -7.64
N ALA A 101 28.06 -17.64 -6.49
CA ALA A 101 27.12 -18.76 -6.35
C ALA A 101 25.93 -18.69 -7.33
N HIS A 102 25.46 -17.48 -7.64
CA HIS A 102 24.41 -17.21 -8.64
C HIS A 102 24.73 -17.68 -10.08
N GLU A 103 25.98 -17.96 -10.42
CA GLU A 103 26.36 -18.51 -11.73
C GLU A 103 26.16 -20.04 -11.81
N VAL A 104 26.25 -20.71 -10.65
CA VAL A 104 26.17 -22.18 -10.54
C VAL A 104 24.80 -22.63 -10.04
N LEU A 105 24.16 -21.82 -9.20
CA LEU A 105 22.86 -22.10 -8.60
C LEU A 105 21.81 -21.07 -9.04
N PRO A 106 20.56 -21.49 -9.24
CA PRO A 106 19.48 -20.57 -9.57
C PRO A 106 19.27 -19.57 -8.42
N SER A 107 19.35 -18.28 -8.75
CA SER A 107 19.13 -17.19 -7.81
C SER A 107 17.77 -16.54 -8.05
N TYR A 108 17.02 -16.33 -6.97
CA TYR A 108 15.68 -15.74 -7.04
C TYR A 108 15.72 -14.21 -7.27
N ASN A 109 16.73 -13.53 -6.71
CA ASN A 109 16.83 -12.07 -6.76
C ASN A 109 17.74 -11.56 -7.89
N THR A 110 18.69 -12.36 -8.40
CA THR A 110 19.57 -11.93 -9.51
C THR A 110 19.02 -12.33 -10.88
N ASP A 111 18.31 -13.45 -11.00
CA ASP A 111 17.75 -13.89 -12.29
C ASP A 111 16.50 -13.06 -12.66
N PRO A 112 16.51 -12.36 -13.82
CA PRO A 112 15.38 -11.57 -14.29
C PRO A 112 14.10 -12.38 -14.44
N ARG A 113 14.19 -13.68 -14.78
CA ARG A 113 13.02 -14.55 -14.97
C ARG A 113 12.20 -14.70 -13.69
N TRP A 114 12.85 -14.76 -12.54
CA TRP A 114 12.17 -14.86 -11.25
C TRP A 114 11.85 -13.48 -10.68
N ALA A 115 12.81 -12.56 -10.70
CA ALA A 115 12.66 -11.24 -10.09
C ALA A 115 11.58 -10.38 -10.77
N VAL A 116 11.57 -10.33 -12.11
CA VAL A 116 10.60 -9.51 -12.87
C VAL A 116 9.20 -10.10 -12.78
N ASN A 117 9.06 -11.42 -12.87
CA ASN A 117 7.76 -12.08 -12.76
C ASN A 117 7.17 -11.93 -11.34
N ALA A 118 7.99 -12.00 -10.30
CA ALA A 118 7.57 -11.71 -8.93
C ALA A 118 7.09 -10.27 -8.75
N ASN A 119 7.77 -9.29 -9.37
CA ASN A 119 7.30 -7.90 -9.39
C ASN A 119 5.95 -7.75 -10.10
N ARG A 120 5.78 -8.42 -11.24
CA ARG A 120 4.52 -8.39 -11.99
C ARG A 120 3.36 -8.95 -11.18
N ALA A 121 3.58 -10.05 -10.45
CA ALA A 121 2.58 -10.63 -9.55
C ALA A 121 2.17 -9.63 -8.46
N ARG A 122 3.13 -8.90 -7.88
CA ARG A 122 2.86 -7.89 -6.84
C ARG A 122 2.01 -6.71 -7.35
N ARG A 123 2.06 -6.38 -8.64
CA ARG A 123 1.22 -5.31 -9.24
C ARG A 123 -0.28 -5.58 -9.11
N TYR A 124 -0.72 -6.84 -9.03
CA TYR A 124 -2.15 -7.13 -8.84
C TYR A 124 -2.67 -6.63 -7.50
N HIS A 125 -1.84 -6.63 -6.45
CA HIS A 125 -2.19 -6.02 -5.19
C HIS A 125 -2.33 -4.49 -5.32
N ASP A 126 -1.43 -3.84 -6.06
CA ASP A 126 -1.50 -2.39 -6.31
C ASP A 126 -2.76 -2.01 -7.09
N TYR A 127 -3.15 -2.81 -8.09
CA TYR A 127 -4.41 -2.61 -8.81
C TYR A 127 -5.62 -2.82 -7.92
N ALA A 128 -5.64 -3.84 -7.06
CA ALA A 128 -6.71 -4.04 -6.10
C ALA A 128 -6.83 -2.84 -5.14
N ALA A 129 -5.71 -2.34 -4.62
CA ALA A 129 -5.67 -1.15 -3.78
C ALA A 129 -6.19 0.10 -4.53
N ALA A 130 -5.81 0.29 -5.79
CA ALA A 130 -6.27 1.41 -6.60
C ALA A 130 -7.78 1.36 -6.85
N VAL A 131 -8.33 0.19 -7.20
CA VAL A 131 -9.78 -0.02 -7.37
C VAL A 131 -10.53 0.26 -6.07
N LEU A 132 -10.01 -0.22 -4.94
CA LEU A 132 -10.59 0.04 -3.62
C LEU A 132 -10.56 1.52 -3.26
N VAL A 133 -9.48 2.25 -3.58
CA VAL A 133 -9.40 3.71 -3.34
C VAL A 133 -10.41 4.47 -4.20
N VAL A 134 -10.52 4.15 -5.49
CA VAL A 134 -11.52 4.77 -6.37
C VAL A 134 -12.94 4.47 -5.87
N GLY A 135 -13.21 3.20 -5.55
CA GLY A 135 -14.52 2.77 -5.04
C GLY A 135 -14.87 3.39 -3.69
N GLY A 136 -13.95 3.36 -2.73
CA GLY A 136 -14.16 3.87 -1.38
C GLY A 136 -14.39 5.39 -1.35
N ASN A 137 -13.58 6.16 -2.08
CA ASN A 137 -13.82 7.61 -2.20
C ASN A 137 -15.08 7.92 -3.02
N GLY A 138 -15.34 7.16 -4.09
CA GLY A 138 -16.54 7.33 -4.92
C GLY A 138 -17.83 7.09 -4.14
N ILE A 139 -17.88 6.00 -3.37
CA ILE A 139 -19.02 5.68 -2.48
C ILE A 139 -19.12 6.74 -1.38
N GLY A 140 -18.00 7.14 -0.76
CA GLY A 140 -17.97 8.15 0.29
C GLY A 140 -18.53 9.50 -0.17
N LEU A 141 -18.02 10.03 -1.29
CA LEU A 141 -18.49 11.27 -1.89
C LEU A 141 -19.92 11.16 -2.43
N GLY A 142 -20.27 10.06 -3.08
CA GLY A 142 -21.62 9.83 -3.60
C GLY A 142 -22.68 9.76 -2.50
N ALA A 143 -22.37 9.08 -1.39
CA ALA A 143 -23.22 9.04 -0.21
C ALA A 143 -23.36 10.45 0.40
N ALA A 144 -22.26 11.18 0.54
CA ALA A 144 -22.28 12.54 1.10
C ALA A 144 -23.13 13.49 0.26
N LEU A 145 -22.98 13.49 -1.08
CA LEU A 145 -23.76 14.32 -2.00
C LEU A 145 -25.26 13.99 -1.97
N LYS A 146 -25.61 12.71 -1.84
CA LYS A 146 -27.00 12.25 -1.79
C LYS A 146 -27.68 12.55 -0.44
N ILE A 147 -26.93 12.44 0.66
CA ILE A 147 -27.48 12.58 2.02
C ILE A 147 -27.46 14.03 2.49
N TYR A 148 -26.45 14.83 2.12
CA TYR A 148 -26.24 16.20 2.59
C TYR A 148 -25.95 17.21 1.46
N PRO A 149 -26.83 17.34 0.45
CA PRO A 149 -26.58 18.18 -0.72
C PRO A 149 -26.38 19.66 -0.37
N HIS A 150 -27.16 20.20 0.57
CA HIS A 150 -27.12 21.63 0.92
C HIS A 150 -25.84 22.01 1.68
N ARG A 151 -25.42 21.22 2.67
CA ARG A 151 -24.19 21.48 3.44
C ARG A 151 -22.92 21.40 2.59
N LEU A 152 -22.87 20.47 1.64
CA LEU A 152 -21.71 20.34 0.77
C LEU A 152 -21.62 21.47 -0.26
N ALA A 153 -22.75 22.07 -0.65
CA ALA A 153 -22.77 23.28 -1.47
C ALA A 153 -22.19 24.50 -0.72
N GLU A 154 -22.35 24.55 0.60
CA GLU A 154 -21.80 25.62 1.45
C GLU A 154 -20.30 25.42 1.76
N ALA A 155 -19.78 24.19 1.65
CA ALA A 155 -18.39 23.85 1.92
C ALA A 155 -17.66 23.28 0.67
N PRO A 156 -17.57 24.03 -0.45
CA PRO A 156 -16.97 23.53 -1.69
C PRO A 156 -15.48 23.16 -1.52
N LEU A 157 -14.78 23.82 -0.58
CA LEU A 157 -13.38 23.56 -0.29
C LEU A 157 -13.15 22.15 0.29
N VAL A 158 -14.11 21.62 1.06
CA VAL A 158 -14.07 20.26 1.60
C VAL A 158 -14.21 19.23 0.48
N LEU A 159 -15.11 19.47 -0.48
CA LEU A 159 -15.30 18.61 -1.65
C LEU A 159 -14.06 18.59 -2.54
N TRP A 160 -13.58 19.76 -2.95
CA TRP A 160 -12.41 19.88 -3.82
C TRP A 160 -11.14 19.37 -3.15
N GLY A 161 -10.94 19.70 -1.87
CA GLY A 161 -9.81 19.19 -1.08
C GLY A 161 -9.85 17.67 -0.95
N SER A 162 -11.02 17.09 -0.68
CA SER A 162 -11.19 15.64 -0.60
C SER A 162 -10.92 14.95 -1.94
N GLY A 163 -11.41 15.53 -3.04
CA GLY A 163 -11.14 15.06 -4.39
C GLY A 163 -9.64 15.11 -4.74
N LEU A 164 -8.97 16.22 -4.39
CA LEU A 164 -7.54 16.39 -4.62
C LEU A 164 -6.70 15.36 -3.83
N VAL A 165 -7.00 15.17 -2.54
CA VAL A 165 -6.29 14.18 -1.71
C VAL A 165 -6.55 12.76 -2.20
N ALA A 166 -7.79 12.44 -2.60
CA ALA A 166 -8.11 11.15 -3.21
C ALA A 166 -7.28 10.92 -4.48
N LEU A 167 -7.20 11.93 -5.36
CA LEU A 167 -6.40 11.87 -6.58
C LEU A 167 -4.90 11.68 -6.28
N ILE A 168 -4.35 12.44 -5.33
CA ILE A 168 -2.95 12.28 -4.90
C ILE A 168 -2.71 10.87 -4.39
N SER A 169 -3.61 10.33 -3.54
CA SER A 169 -3.46 8.98 -3.00
C SER A 169 -3.47 7.90 -4.09
N LEU A 170 -4.32 8.08 -5.12
CA LEU A 170 -4.40 7.19 -6.27
C LEU A 170 -3.11 7.26 -7.12
N VAL A 171 -2.65 8.47 -7.42
CA VAL A 171 -1.40 8.67 -8.18
C VAL A 171 -0.22 8.06 -7.44
N LEU A 172 -0.14 8.24 -6.12
CA LEU A 172 0.89 7.60 -5.29
C LEU A 172 0.82 6.08 -5.41
N LEU A 173 -0.36 5.45 -5.23
CA LEU A 173 -0.52 4.00 -5.35
C LEU A 173 -0.10 3.48 -6.73
N LEU A 174 -0.45 4.18 -7.80
CA LEU A 174 -0.07 3.79 -9.17
C LEU A 174 1.41 4.04 -9.48
N ALA A 175 2.06 4.93 -8.75
CA ALA A 175 3.49 5.21 -8.88
C ALA A 175 4.37 4.20 -8.10
N ILE A 176 3.85 3.60 -7.02
CA ILE A 176 4.60 2.63 -6.18
C ILE A 176 5.34 1.55 -6.98
N PRO A 177 4.72 0.89 -7.98
CA PRO A 177 5.40 -0.14 -8.77
C PRO A 177 6.67 0.32 -9.50
N ARG A 178 6.79 1.62 -9.79
CA ARG A 178 7.97 2.20 -10.48
C ARG A 178 9.22 2.18 -9.61
N TRP A 179 9.07 2.04 -8.29
CA TRP A 179 10.18 1.96 -7.34
C TRP A 179 10.45 0.54 -6.85
N SER A 180 9.87 -0.46 -7.51
CA SER A 180 10.11 -1.88 -7.20
C SER A 180 11.53 -2.29 -7.61
N TYR A 181 12.08 -3.26 -6.87
CA TYR A 181 13.39 -3.86 -7.14
C TYR A 181 13.55 -4.30 -8.60
N ALA A 182 14.59 -3.83 -9.29
CA ALA A 182 15.01 -4.37 -10.57
C ALA A 182 16.39 -5.02 -10.39
N PRO A 183 16.61 -6.26 -10.88
CA PRO A 183 17.94 -6.84 -10.84
C PRO A 183 18.88 -5.97 -11.69
N GLU A 184 20.00 -5.55 -11.11
CA GLU A 184 21.09 -4.97 -11.89
C GLU A 184 21.60 -6.05 -12.83
N HIS A 185 21.62 -5.75 -14.13
CA HIS A 185 22.17 -6.63 -15.15
C HIS A 185 23.56 -7.07 -14.66
N GLY A 186 23.70 -8.38 -14.43
CA GLY A 186 25.03 -9.00 -14.31
C GLY A 186 25.70 -8.99 -15.67
#